data_AF-A0A0Q9N5E7-F1
#
_entry.id   AF-A0A0Q9N5E7-F1
#
_cell.length_a   1.000
_cell.length_b   1.000
_cell.length_c   1.000
_cell.angle_alpha   90.00
_cell.angle_beta   90.00
_cell.angle_gamma   90.00
#
_symmetry.space_group_name_H-M   'P 1'
#
loop_
_entity.id
_entity.type
_entity.pdbx_description
1 polymer ?
#
loop_
_entity_poly.entity_id
_entity_poly.type
_entity_poly.pdbx_seq_one_letter_code
_entity_poly.pdbx_strand_id
1 'polypeptide(L)'
;MNASKYEKYFTIDGFWSKLKKGAKKAGSKVIYSGLLLFYALDSPKTPLRAKVQIYGALGYLILPLDLMPDLLPIVGYVDDLSALGLALAAVSKSIDDEVRRKAKSKLRDFLGDDAVSSKDIIDIDGHVVQEQGKAKDDDVHVEK
;
A
#
# COMPACT_ATOMS: atom_id res chain seq x y z
N MET A 1 -26.27 7.68 -30.14
CA MET A 1 -26.00 7.33 -28.72
C MET A 1 -26.68 8.37 -27.83
N ASN A 2 -27.61 7.98 -26.97
CA ASN A 2 -28.36 8.91 -26.11
C ASN A 2 -27.50 9.35 -24.91
N ALA A 3 -26.91 10.55 -24.99
CA ALA A 3 -26.15 11.17 -23.89
C ALA A 3 -27.01 11.50 -22.65
N SER A 4 -28.35 11.53 -22.81
CA SER A 4 -29.29 12.09 -21.84
C SER A 4 -29.45 11.33 -20.52
N LYS A 5 -28.96 10.09 -20.42
CA LYS A 5 -29.08 9.30 -19.18
C LYS A 5 -27.99 9.63 -18.16
N TYR A 6 -26.81 10.07 -18.60
CA TYR A 6 -25.66 10.34 -17.71
C TYR A 6 -25.56 11.82 -17.31
N GLU A 7 -25.96 12.74 -18.17
CA GLU A 7 -26.00 14.18 -17.86
C GLU A 7 -26.86 14.50 -16.62
N LYS A 8 -27.97 13.77 -16.41
CA LYS A 8 -28.89 14.02 -15.28
C LYS A 8 -28.30 13.68 -13.90
N TYR A 9 -27.25 12.88 -13.85
CA TYR A 9 -26.60 12.47 -12.59
C TYR A 9 -25.20 13.09 -12.42
N PHE A 10 -24.67 13.73 -13.46
CA PHE A 10 -23.36 14.35 -13.41
C PHE A 10 -23.48 15.75 -12.81
N THR A 11 -22.87 15.95 -11.64
CA THR A 11 -22.66 17.27 -11.06
C THR A 11 -21.17 17.51 -10.91
N ILE A 12 -20.73 18.73 -11.17
CA ILE A 12 -19.32 19.13 -11.05
C ILE A 12 -18.83 18.89 -9.61
N ASP A 13 -19.65 19.21 -8.61
CA ASP A 13 -19.31 18.97 -7.20
C ASP A 13 -19.23 17.48 -6.86
N GLY A 14 -20.14 16.67 -7.40
CA GLY A 14 -20.11 15.22 -7.26
C GLY A 14 -18.84 14.60 -7.84
N PHE A 15 -18.41 15.09 -9.01
CA PHE A 15 -17.15 14.69 -9.63
C PHE A 15 -15.94 15.00 -8.73
N TRP A 16 -15.79 16.25 -8.28
CA TRP A 16 -14.68 16.64 -7.40
C TRP A 16 -14.69 15.88 -6.07
N SER A 17 -15.87 15.63 -5.49
CA SER A 17 -16.02 14.84 -4.27
C SER A 17 -15.56 13.39 -4.48
N LYS A 18 -15.95 12.76 -5.60
CA LYS A 18 -15.51 11.41 -5.95
C LYS A 18 -14.00 11.36 -6.20
N LEU A 19 -13.45 12.33 -6.92
CA LEU A 19 -12.02 12.41 -7.22
C LEU A 19 -11.20 12.56 -5.93
N LYS A 20 -11.54 13.53 -5.06
CA LYS A 20 -10.85 13.74 -3.77
C LYS A 20 -10.89 12.50 -2.89
N LYS A 21 -12.05 11.83 -2.79
CA LYS A 21 -12.19 10.58 -2.03
C LYS A 21 -11.32 9.46 -2.61
N GLY A 22 -11.30 9.32 -3.94
CA GLY A 22 -10.45 8.36 -4.63
C GLY A 22 -8.96 8.61 -4.38
N ALA A 23 -8.51 9.87 -4.54
CA ALA A 23 -7.14 10.28 -4.29
C ALA A 23 -6.71 10.08 -2.84
N LYS A 24 -7.55 10.49 -1.86
CA LYS A 24 -7.26 10.26 -0.44
C LYS A 24 -7.14 8.76 -0.13
N LYS A 25 -8.05 7.95 -0.69
CA LYS A 25 -8.04 6.49 -0.51
C LYS A 25 -6.78 5.85 -1.09
N ALA A 26 -6.48 6.12 -2.35
CA ALA A 26 -5.30 5.58 -3.02
C ALA A 26 -4.00 6.05 -2.34
N GLY A 27 -3.90 7.35 -2.05
CA GLY A 27 -2.75 7.93 -1.36
C GLY A 27 -2.53 7.33 0.03
N SER A 28 -3.59 7.15 0.83
CA SER A 28 -3.48 6.55 2.17
C SER A 28 -2.94 5.12 2.12
N LYS A 29 -3.38 4.31 1.14
CA LYS A 29 -2.86 2.95 0.95
C LYS A 29 -1.38 2.94 0.61
N VAL A 30 -0.98 3.71 -0.41
CA VAL A 30 0.40 3.78 -0.88
C VAL A 30 1.31 4.25 0.26
N ILE A 31 0.93 5.33 0.94
CA ILE A 31 1.70 5.90 2.04
C ILE A 31 1.81 4.88 3.18
N TYR A 32 0.71 4.24 3.58
CA TYR A 32 0.75 3.27 4.68
C TYR A 32 1.60 2.05 4.35
N SER A 33 1.43 1.45 3.17
CA SER A 33 2.24 0.33 2.70
C SER A 33 3.73 0.70 2.65
N GLY A 34 4.06 1.88 2.13
CA GLY A 34 5.43 2.39 2.13
C GLY A 34 5.99 2.57 3.53
N LEU A 35 5.19 3.09 4.48
CA LEU A 35 5.59 3.24 5.88
C LEU A 35 5.82 1.90 6.59
N LEU A 36 5.00 0.89 6.31
CA LEU A 36 5.21 -0.46 6.84
C LEU A 36 6.55 -1.03 6.38
N LEU A 37 6.84 -0.94 5.08
CA LEU A 37 8.12 -1.37 4.51
C LEU A 37 9.29 -0.57 5.10
N PHE A 38 9.15 0.74 5.17
CA PHE A 38 10.18 1.63 5.72
C PHE A 38 10.52 1.28 7.16
N TYR A 39 9.52 1.17 8.04
CA TYR A 39 9.78 0.83 9.45
C TYR A 39 10.19 -0.64 9.65
N ALA A 40 9.90 -1.53 8.70
CA ALA A 40 10.44 -2.88 8.71
C ALA A 40 11.97 -2.89 8.49
N LEU A 41 12.57 -1.91 7.82
CA LEU A 41 14.04 -1.82 7.69
C LEU A 41 14.76 -1.67 9.05
N ASP A 42 14.12 -0.94 9.97
CA ASP A 42 14.62 -0.68 11.32
C ASP A 42 14.46 -1.89 12.25
N SER A 43 13.63 -2.86 11.90
CA SER A 43 13.41 -4.03 12.74
C SER A 43 14.65 -4.95 12.71
N PRO A 44 15.21 -5.33 13.87
CA PRO A 44 16.32 -6.28 13.93
C PRO A 44 15.90 -7.68 13.48
N LYS A 45 14.59 -7.96 13.44
CA LYS A 45 14.02 -9.23 12.97
C LYS A 45 13.95 -9.32 11.44
N THR A 46 14.30 -8.26 10.71
CA THR A 46 14.24 -8.22 9.25
C THR A 46 15.52 -8.80 8.64
N PRO A 47 15.45 -9.96 7.97
CA PRO A 47 16.62 -10.57 7.35
C PRO A 47 17.18 -9.68 6.24
N LEU A 48 18.48 -9.80 5.95
CA LEU A 48 19.12 -8.97 4.93
C LEU A 48 18.46 -9.10 3.55
N ARG A 49 18.03 -10.30 3.16
CA ARG A 49 17.28 -10.53 1.91
C ARG A 49 15.97 -9.74 1.85
N ALA A 50 15.24 -9.68 2.95
CA ALA A 50 14.01 -8.89 3.05
C ALA A 50 14.30 -7.39 2.95
N LYS A 51 15.40 -6.91 3.55
CA LYS A 51 15.82 -5.50 3.41
C LYS A 51 16.11 -5.13 1.96
N VAL A 52 16.74 -6.00 1.18
CA VAL A 52 16.99 -5.78 -0.25
C VAL A 52 15.67 -5.65 -1.03
N GLN A 53 14.69 -6.52 -0.76
CA GLN A 53 13.35 -6.44 -1.37
C GLN A 53 12.65 -5.13 -1.02
N ILE A 54 12.72 -4.71 0.25
CA ILE A 54 12.17 -3.43 0.71
C ILE A 54 12.84 -2.26 -0.03
N TYR A 55 14.17 -2.23 -0.12
CA TYR A 55 14.87 -1.17 -0.85
C TYR A 55 14.50 -1.15 -2.33
N GLY A 56 14.30 -2.31 -2.96
CA GLY A 56 13.80 -2.39 -4.34
C GLY A 56 12.42 -1.75 -4.48
N ALA A 57 11.47 -2.11 -3.61
CA ALA A 57 10.10 -1.59 -3.65
C ALA A 57 10.01 -0.09 -3.31
N LEU A 58 10.72 0.36 -2.28
CA LEU A 58 10.76 1.78 -1.91
C LEU A 58 11.55 2.61 -2.93
N GLY A 59 12.62 2.04 -3.49
CA GLY A 59 13.38 2.64 -4.58
C GLY A 59 12.50 2.84 -5.81
N TYR A 60 11.70 1.84 -6.19
CA TYR A 60 10.71 1.95 -7.27
C TYR A 60 9.68 3.05 -6.99
N LEU A 61 9.17 3.13 -5.76
CA LEU A 61 8.19 4.14 -5.35
C LEU A 61 8.73 5.59 -5.40
N ILE A 62 10.02 5.79 -5.12
CA ILE A 62 10.64 7.13 -5.03
C ILE A 62 11.33 7.55 -6.32
N LEU A 63 11.81 6.61 -7.15
CA LEU A 63 12.46 6.96 -8.41
C LEU A 63 11.47 7.72 -9.31
N PRO A 64 11.84 8.91 -9.79
CA PRO A 64 10.94 9.72 -10.60
C PRO A 64 10.77 9.06 -11.98
N LEU A 65 9.64 8.42 -12.25
CA LEU A 65 9.13 8.18 -13.62
C LEU A 65 10.00 7.39 -14.63
N ASP A 66 11.14 6.80 -14.27
CA ASP A 66 12.19 6.60 -15.28
C ASP A 66 12.17 5.27 -16.06
N LEU A 67 11.10 5.02 -16.83
CA LEU A 67 11.27 4.32 -18.12
C LEU A 67 10.17 4.52 -19.18
N MET A 68 9.11 5.30 -18.91
CA MET A 68 8.10 5.62 -19.94
C MET A 68 7.79 7.12 -19.92
N PRO A 69 8.49 7.91 -20.76
CA PRO A 69 7.95 9.20 -21.18
C PRO A 69 6.68 8.93 -21.99
N ASP A 70 5.56 9.47 -21.49
CA ASP A 70 4.24 9.56 -22.13
C ASP A 70 3.56 8.26 -22.62
N LEU A 71 2.70 7.67 -21.76
CA LEU A 71 1.37 7.17 -22.16
C LEU A 71 0.55 6.72 -20.92
N LEU A 72 -0.63 7.31 -20.71
CA LEU A 72 -1.69 6.92 -19.74
C LEU A 72 -1.55 7.45 -18.29
N PRO A 73 -2.09 8.64 -17.98
CA PRO A 73 -2.15 9.20 -16.61
C PRO A 73 -3.03 8.41 -15.59
N ILE A 74 -3.47 7.19 -15.91
CA ILE A 74 -4.37 6.37 -15.08
C ILE A 74 -3.76 4.99 -14.71
N VAL A 75 -2.69 4.54 -15.39
CA VAL A 75 -2.20 3.14 -15.29
C VAL A 75 -1.04 2.92 -14.30
N GLY A 76 -0.33 3.97 -13.86
CA GLY A 76 0.82 3.80 -12.95
C GLY A 76 0.49 3.30 -11.53
N TYR A 77 -0.65 3.72 -10.97
CA TYR A 77 -1.00 3.42 -9.57
C TYR A 77 -1.27 1.94 -9.27
N VAL A 78 -1.69 1.18 -10.28
CA VAL A 78 -1.95 -0.27 -10.12
C VAL A 78 -0.63 -1.01 -9.96
N ASP A 79 0.40 -0.59 -10.70
CA ASP A 79 1.71 -1.23 -10.67
C ASP A 79 2.46 -0.94 -9.36
N ASP A 80 2.43 0.30 -8.87
CA ASP A 80 2.99 0.66 -7.55
C ASP A 80 2.34 -0.10 -6.41
N LEU A 81 1.00 -0.21 -6.41
CA LEU A 81 0.27 -0.97 -5.39
C LEU A 81 0.58 -2.47 -5.47
N SER A 82 0.83 -3.00 -6.67
CA SER A 82 1.19 -4.40 -6.88
C SER A 82 2.61 -4.66 -6.37
N ALA A 83 3.58 -3.80 -6.70
CA ALA A 83 4.94 -3.88 -6.21
C ALA A 83 5.01 -3.79 -4.67
N LEU A 84 4.28 -2.83 -4.09
CA LEU A 84 4.16 -2.69 -2.64
C LEU A 84 3.49 -3.92 -2.01
N GLY A 85 2.42 -4.44 -2.62
CA GLY A 85 1.73 -5.64 -2.14
C GLY A 85 2.64 -6.87 -2.13
N LEU A 86 3.40 -7.09 -3.21
CA LEU A 86 4.37 -8.19 -3.29
C LEU A 86 5.49 -8.05 -2.26
N ALA A 87 6.01 -6.84 -2.06
CA ALA A 87 7.02 -6.59 -1.05
C ALA A 87 6.48 -6.84 0.36
N LEU A 88 5.26 -6.35 0.67
CA LEU A 88 4.60 -6.59 1.95
C LEU A 88 4.38 -8.08 2.21
N ALA A 89 3.97 -8.86 1.21
CA ALA A 89 3.82 -10.31 1.33
C ALA A 89 5.17 -10.97 1.65
N ALA A 90 6.22 -10.63 0.88
CA ALA A 90 7.56 -11.20 1.02
C ALA A 90 8.21 -10.89 2.38
N VAL A 91 7.92 -9.72 2.96
CA VAL A 91 8.49 -9.30 4.26
C VAL A 91 7.48 -9.32 5.40
N SER A 92 6.33 -9.97 5.20
CA SER A 92 5.23 -10.00 6.17
C SER A 92 5.69 -10.44 7.57
N LYS A 93 6.55 -11.46 7.68
CA LYS A 93 7.16 -11.94 8.96
C LYS A 93 7.94 -10.85 9.73
N SER A 94 8.43 -9.83 9.03
CA SER A 94 9.19 -8.71 9.59
C SER A 94 8.32 -7.53 10.04
N ILE A 95 7.03 -7.52 9.68
CA ILE A 95 6.06 -6.50 10.05
C ILE A 95 5.36 -6.90 11.36
N ASP A 96 6.01 -6.60 12.48
CA ASP A 96 5.43 -6.84 13.81
C ASP A 96 4.56 -5.66 14.30
N ASP A 97 4.02 -5.79 15.52
CA ASP A 97 3.17 -4.76 16.13
C ASP A 97 3.87 -3.41 16.25
N GLU A 98 5.19 -3.41 16.48
CA GLU A 98 5.95 -2.17 16.62
C GLU A 98 6.09 -1.47 15.26
N VAL A 99 6.35 -2.22 14.19
CA VAL A 99 6.35 -1.68 12.82
C VAL A 99 4.98 -1.08 12.47
N ARG A 100 3.89 -1.82 12.71
CA ARG A 100 2.52 -1.32 12.46
C ARG A 100 2.22 -0.06 13.27
N ARG A 101 2.61 -0.04 14.54
CA ARG A 101 2.40 1.12 15.43
C ARG A 101 3.12 2.36 14.91
N LYS A 102 4.40 2.24 14.53
CA LYS A 102 5.18 3.35 13.96
C LYS A 102 4.55 3.84 12.64
N ALA A 103 4.18 2.92 11.75
CA ALA A 103 3.55 3.25 10.48
C ALA A 103 2.21 3.98 10.67
N LYS A 104 1.32 3.49 11.53
CA LYS A 104 0.04 4.15 11.85
C LYS A 104 0.22 5.51 12.50
N SER A 105 1.20 5.65 13.41
CA SER A 105 1.51 6.94 14.03
C SER A 105 1.92 7.95 12.97
N LYS A 106 2.83 7.57 12.08
CA LYS A 106 3.31 8.47 11.03
C LYS A 106 2.23 8.81 9.99
N LEU A 107 1.38 7.84 9.66
CA LEU A 107 0.22 8.06 8.77
C LEU A 107 -0.76 9.06 9.36
N ARG A 108 -1.06 8.94 10.66
CA ARG A 108 -1.91 9.88 11.39
C ARG A 108 -1.34 11.29 11.38
N ASP A 109 -0.04 11.44 11.61
CA ASP A 109 0.61 12.74 11.59
C ASP A 109 0.47 13.43 10.22
N PHE A 110 0.43 12.65 9.13
CA PHE A 110 0.35 13.18 7.77
C PHE A 110 -1.08 13.37 7.25
N LEU A 111 -1.99 12.44 7.54
CA LEU A 111 -3.32 12.38 6.90
C LEU A 111 -4.49 12.44 7.89
N GLY A 112 -4.22 12.46 9.20
CA GLY A 112 -5.21 12.51 10.27
C GLY A 112 -5.75 11.13 10.70
N ASP A 113 -6.53 11.13 11.77
CA ASP A 113 -7.14 9.92 12.36
C ASP A 113 -8.11 9.19 11.42
N ASP A 114 -8.76 9.92 10.52
CA ASP A 114 -9.74 9.37 9.59
C ASP A 114 -9.09 8.48 8.52
N ALA A 115 -7.82 8.76 8.16
CA ALA A 115 -7.04 7.89 7.29
C ALA A 115 -6.70 6.56 7.98
N VAL A 116 -6.22 6.61 9.23
CA VAL A 116 -5.82 5.41 10.00
C VAL A 116 -7.02 4.50 10.29
N SER A 117 -8.18 5.09 10.55
CA SER A 117 -9.42 4.36 10.86
C SER A 117 -10.16 3.88 9.61
N SER A 118 -9.63 4.15 8.42
CA SER A 118 -10.29 3.74 7.18
C SER A 118 -10.23 2.23 6.98
N LYS A 119 -11.29 1.68 6.36
CA LYS A 119 -11.37 0.26 6.03
C LYS A 119 -10.14 -0.23 5.27
N ASP A 120 -9.57 0.61 4.41
CA ASP A 120 -8.43 0.28 3.58
C ASP A 120 -7.15 -0.02 4.38
N ILE A 121 -6.90 0.71 5.47
CA ILE A 121 -5.76 0.47 6.36
C ILE A 121 -5.97 -0.82 7.16
N ILE A 122 -7.19 -1.06 7.61
CA ILE A 122 -7.59 -2.29 8.31
C ILE A 122 -7.42 -3.50 7.39
N ASP A 123 -7.83 -3.39 6.12
CA ASP A 123 -7.70 -4.45 5.12
C ASP A 123 -6.21 -4.76 4.85
N ILE A 124 -5.34 -3.74 4.74
CA ILE A 124 -3.88 -3.95 4.58
C ILE A 124 -3.29 -4.72 5.78
N ASP A 125 -3.63 -4.32 7.02
CA ASP A 125 -3.18 -5.06 8.20
C ASP A 125 -3.67 -6.51 8.18
N GLY A 126 -4.94 -6.72 7.81
CA GLY A 126 -5.52 -8.05 7.68
C GLY A 126 -4.77 -8.93 6.69
N HIS A 127 -4.41 -8.38 5.53
CA HIS A 127 -3.61 -9.09 4.52
C HIS A 127 -2.20 -9.41 5.02
N VAL A 128 -1.52 -8.47 5.68
CA VAL A 128 -0.19 -8.71 6.26
C VAL A 128 -0.24 -9.85 7.28
N VAL A 129 -1.25 -9.85 8.17
CA VAL A 129 -1.44 -10.91 9.16
C VAL A 129 -1.77 -12.26 8.50
N GLN A 130 -2.58 -12.27 7.44
CA GLN A 130 -2.90 -13.48 6.70
C GLN A 130 -1.65 -14.09 6.04
N GLU A 131 -0.81 -13.26 5.42
CA GLU A 131 0.45 -13.70 4.79
C GLU A 131 1.46 -14.22 5.82
N GLN A 132 1.51 -13.64 7.02
CA GLN A 132 2.30 -14.19 8.13
C GLN A 132 1.86 -15.61 8.51
N GLY A 133 0.56 -15.89 8.47
CA GLY A 133 -0.01 -17.20 8.78
C GLY A 133 0.36 -18.26 7.75
N LYS A 134 0.19 -17.96 6.45
CA LYS A 134 0.51 -18.91 5.34
C LYS A 134 1.96 -19.34 5.35
N ALA A 135 2.88 -18.39 5.49
CA ALA A 135 4.31 -18.67 5.49
C ALA A 135 4.78 -19.47 6.73
N LYS A 136 3.91 -19.66 7.73
CA LYS A 136 4.16 -20.52 8.90
C LYS A 136 3.74 -21.96 8.65
N ASP A 137 2.73 -22.19 7.82
CA ASP A 137 2.29 -23.54 7.40
C ASP A 137 3.26 -24.15 6.37
N ASP A 138 3.86 -23.32 5.51
CA ASP A 138 4.85 -23.77 4.52
C ASP A 138 6.17 -24.25 5.16
N ASP A 139 6.65 -23.56 6.22
CA ASP A 139 7.85 -23.99 6.97
C ASP A 139 7.64 -25.36 7.64
N VAL A 140 6.39 -25.73 7.99
CA VAL A 140 6.04 -27.02 8.62
C VAL A 140 5.97 -28.17 7.60
N HIS A 141 5.74 -27.87 6.31
CA HIS A 141 5.66 -28.89 5.26
C HIS A 141 7.01 -29.25 4.62
N VAL A 142 8.05 -28.42 4.80
CA VAL A 142 9.40 -28.69 4.26
C VAL A 142 10.24 -29.57 5.20
N GLU A 143 9.81 -29.75 6.46
CA GLU A 143 10.54 -30.54 7.47
C GLU A 143 10.15 -32.04 7.53
N LYS A 144 9.41 -32.57 6.54
CA LYS A 144 9.08 -34.00 6.42
C LYS A 144 9.62 -34.62 5.14
#